data_AF-A0A347B1P8-F1
#
_entry.id   AF-A0A347B1P8-F1
#
_cell.length_a   1.000
_cell.length_b   1.000
_cell.length_c   1.000
_cell.angle_alpha   90.00
_cell.angle_beta   90.00
_cell.angle_gamma   90.00
#
_symmetry.space_group_name_H-M   'P 1'
#
loop_
_entity.id
_entity.type
_entity.pdbx_description
1 polymer ?
#
loop_
_entity_poly.entity_id
_entity_poly.type
_entity_poly.pdbx_seq_one_letter_code
_entity_poly.pdbx_strand_id
1 'polypeptide(L)' 'MKITKRQLDFIINSDVEELVSMLQKKCQMPLTAAFDHVYNSKTYQSLLNVRTGLFLQSPEYIYPYLKEELKELDAIRL' A
#
# COMPACT_ATOMS: atom_id res chain seq x y z
N MET A 1 20.98 3.52 -11.63
CA MET A 1 21.05 2.45 -10.61
C MET A 1 20.17 1.30 -11.06
N LYS A 2 20.66 0.05 -11.14
CA LYS A 2 19.85 -1.11 -11.56
C LYS A 2 19.40 -1.84 -10.30
N ILE A 3 18.11 -1.75 -9.97
CA ILE A 3 17.51 -2.40 -8.80
C ILE A 3 17.30 -3.88 -9.14
N THR A 4 17.76 -4.77 -8.25
CA THR A 4 17.51 -6.21 -8.39
C THR A 4 16.10 -6.56 -7.91
N LYS A 5 15.53 -7.66 -8.39
CA LYS A 5 14.22 -8.14 -7.94
C LYS A 5 14.16 -8.27 -6.41
N ARG A 6 15.19 -8.85 -5.80
CA ARG A 6 15.26 -9.03 -4.33
C ARG A 6 15.24 -7.70 -3.57
N GLN A 7 15.91 -6.68 -4.09
CA GLN A 7 15.88 -5.34 -3.49
C GLN A 7 14.51 -4.69 -3.65
N LEU A 8 13.87 -4.86 -4.81
CA LEU A 8 12.52 -4.37 -5.04
C LEU A 8 11.51 -5.05 -4.09
N ASP A 9 11.57 -6.38 -3.97
CA ASP A 9 10.70 -7.14 -3.07
C ASP A 9 10.89 -6.68 -1.61
N PHE A 10 12.13 -6.41 -1.19
CA PHE A 10 12.41 -5.88 0.14
C PHE A 10 11.79 -4.50 0.36
N ILE A 11 11.99 -3.56 -0.57
CA ILE A 11 11.43 -2.20 -0.49
C ILE A 11 9.90 -2.26 -0.40
N ILE A 12 9.27 -2.99 -1.31
CA ILE A 12 7.81 -3.11 -1.35
C ILE A 12 7.27 -3.75 -0.07
N ASN A 13 7.92 -4.79 0.46
CA ASN A 13 7.48 -5.42 1.71
C ASN A 13 7.60 -4.45 2.90
N SER A 14 8.67 -3.65 2.96
CA SER A 14 8.80 -2.60 3.98
C SER A 14 7.71 -1.53 3.86
N ASP A 15 7.40 -1.09 2.64
CA ASP A 15 6.31 -0.14 2.40
C ASP A 15 4.96 -0.73 2.82
N VAL A 16 4.70 -2.01 2.51
CA VAL A 16 3.47 -2.72 2.90
C VAL A 16 3.33 -2.76 4.43
N GLU A 17 4.39 -3.12 5.16
CA GLU A 17 4.36 -3.17 6.63
C GLU A 17 4.02 -1.79 7.23
N GLU A 18 4.59 -0.71 6.67
CA GLU A 18 4.32 0.64 7.14
C GLU A 18 2.90 1.11 6.78
N LEU A 19 2.42 0.84 5.57
CA LEU A 19 1.05 1.13 5.15
C LEU A 19 0.02 0.41 6.03
N VAL A 20 0.27 -0.86 6.36
CA VAL A 20 -0.56 -1.63 7.30
C VAL A 20 -0.58 -0.95 8.68
N SER A 21 0.59 -0.60 9.21
CA SER A 21 0.70 0.13 10.50
C SER A 21 -0.09 1.44 10.49
N MET A 22 -0.07 2.18 9.37
CA MET A 22 -0.84 3.41 9.20
C MET A 22 -2.36 3.15 9.18
N LEU A 23 -2.84 2.11 8.49
CA LEU A 23 -4.25 1.72 8.50
C LEU A 23 -4.72 1.33 9.90
N GLN A 24 -3.91 0.56 10.64
CA GLN A 24 -4.25 0.21 12.02
C GLN A 24 -4.36 1.45 12.91
N LYS A 25 -3.38 2.37 12.85
CA LYS A 25 -3.34 3.55 13.72
C LYS A 25 -4.38 4.61 13.36
N LYS A 26 -4.58 4.86 12.06
CA LYS A 26 -5.41 5.98 11.56
C LYS A 26 -6.85 5.58 11.26
N CYS A 27 -7.10 4.31 10.91
CA CYS A 27 -8.41 3.79 10.56
C CYS A 27 -8.91 2.72 11.55
N GLN A 28 -8.15 2.40 12.61
CA GLN A 28 -8.51 1.37 13.61
C GLN A 28 -8.78 0.00 12.97
N MET A 29 -8.16 -0.25 11.80
CA MET A 29 -8.37 -1.47 11.04
C MET A 29 -7.66 -2.66 11.72
N PRO A 30 -8.30 -3.84 11.84
CA PRO A 30 -7.64 -5.05 12.30
C PRO A 30 -6.45 -5.44 11.41
N LEU A 31 -5.40 -6.03 11.98
CA LEU A 31 -4.16 -6.36 11.26
C LEU A 31 -4.41 -7.17 9.98
N THR A 32 -5.20 -8.24 10.07
CA THR A 32 -5.52 -9.12 8.94
C THR A 32 -6.28 -8.37 7.86
N ALA A 33 -7.30 -7.59 8.24
CA ALA A 33 -8.06 -6.76 7.31
C ALA A 33 -7.19 -5.68 6.64
N ALA A 34 -6.20 -5.13 7.35
CA ALA A 34 -5.27 -4.15 6.79
C ALA A 34 -4.34 -4.77 5.74
N PHE A 35 -3.78 -5.95 6.01
CA PHE A 35 -3.02 -6.69 5.00
C PHE A 35 -3.89 -7.07 3.80
N ASP A 36 -5.08 -7.62 4.05
CA ASP A 36 -6.01 -8.00 2.98
C ASP A 36 -6.35 -6.79 2.11
N HIS A 37 -6.58 -5.63 2.70
CA HIS A 37 -6.86 -4.41 1.95
C HIS A 37 -5.65 -3.95 1.12
N VAL A 38 -4.45 -3.92 1.71
CA VAL A 38 -3.22 -3.53 0.99
C VAL A 38 -2.97 -4.45 -0.20
N TYR A 39 -2.97 -5.77 -0.01
CA TYR A 39 -2.65 -6.72 -1.09
C TYR A 39 -3.68 -6.73 -2.23
N ASN A 40 -4.93 -6.35 -1.95
CA ASN A 40 -6.00 -6.25 -2.95
C ASN A 40 -6.16 -4.83 -3.55
N SER A 41 -5.31 -3.87 -3.16
CA SER A 41 -5.39 -2.47 -3.61
C SER A 41 -4.78 -2.26 -5.00
N LYS A 42 -5.28 -1.25 -5.72
CA LYS A 42 -4.63 -0.75 -6.96
C LYS A 42 -3.28 -0.10 -6.62
N THR A 43 -3.17 0.50 -5.44
CA THR A 43 -1.94 1.06 -4.90
C THR A 43 -0.83 0.00 -4.82
N TYR A 44 -1.13 -1.20 -4.31
CA TYR A 44 -0.16 -2.30 -4.28
C TYR A 44 0.23 -2.81 -5.67
N GLN A 45 -0.75 -2.95 -6.58
CA GLN A 45 -0.44 -3.26 -7.99
C GLN A 45 0.47 -2.20 -8.63
N SER A 46 0.32 -0.94 -8.23
CA SER A 46 1.17 0.17 -8.70
C SER A 46 2.58 0.11 -8.10
N LEU A 47 2.74 -0.33 -6.85
CA LEU A 47 4.05 -0.60 -6.23
C LEU A 47 4.81 -1.71 -6.96
N LEU A 48 4.12 -2.79 -7.34
CA LEU A 48 4.70 -3.88 -8.12
C LEU A 48 5.12 -3.45 -9.53
N ASN A 49 4.46 -2.44 -10.09
CA ASN A 49 4.77 -1.93 -11.43
C ASN A 49 5.90 -0.89 -11.37
N VAL A 50 7.14 -1.32 -11.62
CA VAL A 50 8.33 -0.46 -11.62
C VAL A 50 8.24 0.77 -12.53
N ARG A 51 7.35 0.78 -13.54
CA ARG A 51 7.16 1.94 -14.44
C ARG A 51 6.46 3.11 -13.76
N THR A 52 5.70 2.87 -12.69
CA THR A 52 5.03 3.93 -11.91
C THR A 52 6.03 4.74 -11.10
N GLY A 53 7.17 4.14 -10.75
CA GLY A 53 8.15 4.73 -9.84
C GLY A 53 7.64 4.85 -8.39
N LEU A 54 6.47 4.29 -8.05
CA LEU A 54 5.83 4.48 -6.75
C LEU A 54 6.66 3.88 -5.61
N PHE A 55 7.35 2.77 -5.85
CA PHE A 55 8.26 2.11 -4.90
C PHE A 55 9.50 2.97 -4.51
N LEU A 56 9.71 4.12 -5.16
CA LEU A 56 10.76 5.08 -4.80
C LEU A 56 10.26 6.14 -3.81
N GLN A 57 8.95 6.18 -3.53
CA GLN A 57 8.33 7.16 -2.67
C GLN A 57 8.21 6.62 -1.24
N SER A 58 8.04 7.52 -0.27
CA SER A 58 7.83 7.11 1.12
C SER A 58 6.42 6.55 1.33
N PRO A 59 6.21 5.67 2.32
CA PRO A 59 4.88 5.16 2.68
C PRO A 59 3.86 6.26 2.99
N GLU A 60 4.28 7.42 3.52
CA GLU A 60 3.38 8.55 3.76
C GLU A 60 2.89 9.22 2.48
N TYR A 61 3.69 9.19 1.40
CA TYR A 61 3.24 9.63 0.08
C TYR A 61 2.29 8.61 -0.56
N ILE A 62 2.51 7.32 -0.31
CA ILE A 62 1.70 6.23 -0.89
C ILE A 62 0.33 6.11 -0.19
N TYR A 63 0.29 6.34 1.13
CA TYR A 63 -0.89 6.13 1.96
C TYR A 63 -2.18 6.86 1.52
N PRO A 64 -2.15 8.13 1.06
CA PRO A 64 -3.34 8.82 0.58
C PRO A 64 -4.09 8.06 -0.53
N TYR A 65 -3.38 7.46 -1.48
CA TYR A 65 -3.98 6.68 -2.58
C TYR A 65 -4.73 5.47 -2.03
N LEU A 66 -4.10 4.73 -1.11
CA LEU A 66 -4.72 3.59 -0.44
C LEU A 66 -5.95 4.01 0.38
N LYS A 67 -5.88 5.17 1.05
CA LYS A 67 -7.01 5.71 1.82
C LYS A 67 -8.18 6.14 0.93
N GLU A 68 -7.91 6.66 -0.27
CA GLU A 68 -8.95 6.97 -1.24
C GLU A 68 -9.68 5.71 -1.71
N GLU A 69 -8.94 4.64 -2.03
CA GLU A 69 -9.52 3.35 -2.41
C GLU A 69 -10.44 2.78 -1.30
N LEU A 70 -10.06 2.95 -0.03
CA LEU A 70 -10.90 2.53 1.10
C LEU A 70 -12.24 3.28 1.14
N LYS A 71 -12.23 4.60 0.90
CA LYS A 71 -13.46 5.41 0.87
C LYS A 71 -14.37 5.03 -0.29
N GLU A 72 -13.80 4.73 -1.46
CA GLU A 72 -14.56 4.26 -2.61
C GLU A 72 -15.28 2.93 -2.29
N LEU A 73 -14.60 2.01 -1.60
CA LEU A 73 -15.21 0.73 -1.18
C LEU A 73 -16.36 0.92 -0.18
N ASP A 74 -16.20 1.82 0.79
CA ASP A 74 -17.25 2.12 1.76
C ASP A 74 -18.47 2.78 1.11
N ALA A 75 -18.27 3.63 0.10
CA ALA A 75 -19.34 4.29 -0.64
C ALA A 75 -20.18 3.33 -1.50
N ILE A 76 -19.63 2.19 -1.92
CA ILE A 76 -20.34 1.17 -2.72
C ILE A 76 -21.15 0.22 -1.83
N ARG A 77 -20.87 0.18 -0.52
CA ARG A 77 -21.56 -0.69 0.46
C ARG A 77 -22.80 -0.05 1.09
N LEU A 78 -23.12 1.19 0.74
CA LEU A 78 -24.30 1.96 1.16
C LEU A 78 -25.32 2.04 0.03
#